data_AF-A0A7W1VE09-F1
#
_entry.id   AF-A0A7W1VE09-F1
#
_cell.length_a   1.000
_cell.length_b   1.000
_cell.length_c   1.000
_cell.angle_alpha   90.00
_cell.angle_beta   90.00
_cell.angle_gamma   90.00
#
_symmetry.space_group_name_H-M   'P 1'
#
loop_
_entity.id
_entity.type
_entity.pdbx_description
1 polymer ?
#
loop_
_entity_poly.entity_id
_entity_poly.type
_entity_poly.pdbx_seq_one_letter_code
_entity_poly.pdbx_strand_id
1 'polypeptide(L)'
;MKNKIVSACLPSFILCSLFLLMSPVKAQPPDRSSLINALEKADCVVTEDGKVKICKFDYKYKTKTVEALTFRPNTDGKFPSLFLIPGYTGTAKTYLGIGISFAKLGFASMSVGTPGFGKTELKPE
;
A
#
# COMPACT_ATOMS: atom_id res chain seq x y z
N MET A 1 -67.69 4.51 -28.96
CA MET A 1 -66.36 3.97 -29.34
C MET A 1 -65.32 4.76 -28.55
N LYS A 2 -64.77 4.21 -27.45
CA LYS A 2 -63.41 3.60 -27.35
C LYS A 2 -62.35 4.52 -27.99
N ASN A 3 -61.42 5.11 -27.24
CA ASN A 3 -60.24 4.40 -26.73
C ASN A 3 -59.63 5.06 -25.46
N LYS A 4 -59.34 4.24 -24.46
CA LYS A 4 -58.44 4.57 -23.34
C LYS A 4 -57.01 4.25 -23.77
N ILE A 5 -56.11 5.22 -23.68
CA ILE A 5 -54.66 5.01 -23.86
C ILE A 5 -54.11 4.58 -22.50
N VAL A 6 -53.66 3.33 -22.42
CA VAL A 6 -52.95 2.76 -21.29
C VAL A 6 -51.52 3.28 -21.33
N SER A 7 -51.18 4.19 -20.40
CA SER A 7 -49.80 4.63 -20.19
C SER A 7 -49.05 3.52 -19.44
N ALA A 8 -48.32 2.72 -20.19
CA ALA A 8 -47.45 1.66 -19.67
C ALA A 8 -46.19 2.29 -19.08
N CYS A 9 -46.13 2.33 -17.75
CA CYS A 9 -44.95 2.71 -16.98
C CYS A 9 -44.10 1.45 -16.77
N LEU A 10 -43.03 1.24 -17.55
CA LEU A 10 -41.86 0.37 -17.29
C LEU A 10 -40.96 0.42 -18.55
N PRO A 11 -39.62 0.61 -18.46
CA PRO A 11 -38.77 -0.17 -17.58
C PRO A 11 -37.60 0.64 -16.94
N SER A 12 -37.75 1.03 -15.68
CA SER A 12 -36.63 1.60 -14.87
C SER A 12 -35.68 0.51 -14.32
N PHE A 13 -36.03 -0.77 -14.46
CA PHE A 13 -35.25 -1.88 -13.91
C PHE A 13 -34.03 -2.28 -14.76
N ILE A 14 -34.04 -2.04 -16.07
CA ILE A 14 -32.97 -2.49 -16.98
C ILE A 14 -31.71 -1.62 -16.83
N LEU A 15 -31.86 -0.34 -16.48
CA LEU A 15 -30.73 0.58 -16.34
C LEU A 15 -29.90 0.31 -15.08
N CYS A 16 -30.51 -0.26 -14.03
CA CYS A 16 -29.83 -0.57 -12.77
C CYS A 16 -28.95 -1.84 -12.85
N SER A 17 -29.30 -2.78 -13.74
CA SER A 17 -28.53 -4.02 -13.93
C SER A 17 -27.20 -3.80 -14.67
N LEU A 18 -27.07 -2.74 -15.46
CA LEU A 18 -25.82 -2.45 -16.20
C LEU A 18 -24.70 -1.89 -15.32
N PHE A 19 -25.03 -1.26 -14.18
CA PHE A 19 -24.04 -0.67 -13.27
C PHE A 19 -23.30 -1.70 -12.41
N LEU A 20 -23.83 -2.92 -12.28
CA LEU A 20 -23.22 -4.00 -11.50
C LEU A 20 -22.09 -4.75 -12.23
N LEU A 21 -21.88 -4.48 -13.53
CA LEU A 21 -20.81 -5.09 -14.33
C LEU A 21 -19.49 -4.28 -14.32
N MET A 22 -19.48 -3.10 -13.69
CA MET A 22 -18.25 -2.37 -13.39
C MET A 22 -17.56 -3.05 -12.20
N SER A 23 -17.04 -4.25 -12.45
CA SER A 23 -16.12 -4.90 -11.51
C SER A 23 -14.96 -3.93 -11.27
N PRO A 24 -14.58 -3.65 -10.01
CA PRO A 24 -13.34 -2.92 -9.77
C PRO A 24 -12.23 -3.73 -10.41
N VAL A 25 -11.54 -3.13 -11.39
CA VAL A 25 -10.26 -3.64 -11.89
C VAL A 25 -9.46 -4.04 -10.66
N LYS A 26 -9.19 -5.35 -10.52
CA LYS A 26 -8.25 -5.84 -9.52
C LYS A 26 -6.92 -5.19 -9.87
N ALA A 27 -6.60 -4.07 -9.23
CA ALA A 27 -5.25 -3.57 -9.19
C ALA A 27 -4.41 -4.72 -8.62
N GLN A 28 -3.66 -5.40 -9.48
CA GLN A 28 -2.73 -6.41 -9.02
C GLN A 28 -1.86 -5.72 -7.97
N PRO A 29 -1.73 -6.30 -6.76
CA PRO A 29 -0.82 -5.73 -5.79
C PRO A 29 0.54 -5.58 -6.48
N PRO A 30 1.21 -4.42 -6.34
CA PRO A 30 2.49 -4.17 -6.99
C PRO A 30 3.39 -5.38 -6.71
N ASP A 31 4.11 -5.86 -7.74
CA ASP A 31 4.94 -7.05 -7.61
C ASP A 31 5.92 -6.84 -6.46
N ARG A 32 5.61 -7.50 -5.35
CA ARG A 32 6.33 -7.32 -4.09
C ARG A 32 7.79 -7.72 -4.26
N SER A 33 8.06 -8.71 -5.13
CA SER A 33 9.40 -9.24 -5.34
C SER A 33 10.28 -8.24 -6.09
N SER A 34 9.78 -7.63 -7.17
CA SER A 34 10.51 -6.60 -7.91
C SER A 34 10.81 -5.38 -7.05
N LEU A 35 9.86 -4.95 -6.22
CA LEU A 35 10.03 -3.83 -5.30
C LEU A 35 11.08 -4.11 -4.22
N ILE A 36 11.07 -5.31 -3.64
CA ILE A 36 12.09 -5.73 -2.66
C ILE A 36 13.47 -5.73 -3.31
N ASN A 37 13.60 -6.28 -4.52
CA ASN A 37 14.86 -6.30 -5.26
C ASN A 37 15.36 -4.88 -5.57
N ALA A 38 14.46 -3.95 -5.88
CA ALA A 38 14.80 -2.55 -6.11
C ALA A 38 15.30 -1.87 -4.82
N LEU A 39 14.63 -2.10 -3.69
CA LEU A 39 15.03 -1.60 -2.35
C LEU A 39 16.35 -2.20 -1.83
N GLU A 40 16.78 -3.34 -2.37
CA GLU A 40 18.07 -3.93 -2.05
C GLU A 40 19.22 -3.26 -2.82
N LYS A 41 18.94 -2.70 -4.00
CA LYS A 41 19.92 -2.03 -4.86
C LYS A 41 20.01 -0.52 -4.62
N ALA A 42 18.94 0.08 -4.11
CA ALA A 42 18.84 1.52 -3.89
C ALA A 42 18.25 1.84 -2.51
N ASP A 43 18.64 2.99 -1.95
CA ASP A 43 18.10 3.45 -0.66
C ASP A 43 16.69 4.01 -0.80
N CYS A 44 16.32 4.52 -1.97
CA CYS A 44 14.96 4.94 -2.25
C CYS A 44 14.50 4.46 -3.63
N VAL A 45 13.24 4.07 -3.72
CA VAL A 45 12.57 3.69 -4.96
C VAL A 45 11.24 4.43 -5.07
N VAL A 46 10.77 4.64 -6.30
CA VAL A 46 9.42 5.15 -6.57
C VAL A 46 8.62 4.01 -7.18
N THR A 47 7.36 3.85 -6.77
CA THR A 47 6.46 2.85 -7.35
C THR A 47 6.26 3.08 -8.85
N GLU A 48 5.93 2.04 -9.59
CA GLU A 48 5.78 2.11 -11.06
C GLU A 48 4.77 3.16 -11.53
N ASP A 49 3.72 3.41 -10.73
CA ASP A 49 2.73 4.45 -11.00
C ASP A 49 3.20 5.88 -10.66
N GLY A 50 4.44 6.03 -10.16
CA GLY A 50 5.06 7.31 -9.81
C GLY A 50 4.54 7.95 -8.52
N LYS A 51 3.58 7.32 -7.83
CA LYS A 51 2.80 7.98 -6.76
C LYS A 51 3.41 7.87 -5.37
N VAL A 52 4.21 6.84 -5.11
CA VAL A 52 4.72 6.56 -3.77
C VAL A 52 6.23 6.46 -3.82
N LYS A 53 6.90 7.19 -2.93
CA LYS A 53 8.33 7.06 -2.67
C LYS A 53 8.52 6.19 -1.44
N ILE A 54 9.37 5.18 -1.57
CA ILE A 54 9.71 4.24 -0.52
C ILE A 54 11.21 4.34 -0.27
N CYS A 55 11.61 4.57 0.98
CA CYS A 55 13.02 4.69 1.33
C CYS A 55 13.38 3.72 2.46
N LYS A 56 14.53 3.08 2.34
CA LYS A 56 15.14 2.21 3.33
C LYS A 56 16.10 3.01 4.21
N PHE A 57 16.05 2.73 5.50
CA PHE A 57 16.94 3.25 6.50
C PHE A 57 17.40 2.12 7.39
N ASP A 58 18.70 2.02 7.63
CA ASP A 58 19.25 1.12 8.62
C ASP A 58 19.77 1.97 9.79
N TYR A 59 19.21 1.77 10.98
CA TYR A 59 19.67 2.49 12.18
C TYR A 59 20.32 1.53 13.17
N LYS A 60 21.36 2.02 13.85
CA LYS A 60 22.01 1.27 14.92
C LYS A 60 21.35 1.61 16.25
N TYR A 61 20.84 0.60 16.94
CA TYR A 61 20.40 0.73 18.32
C TYR A 61 21.21 -0.21 19.20
N LYS A 62 22.05 0.37 20.07
CA LYS A 62 23.14 -0.35 20.76
C LYS A 62 24.05 -1.03 19.73
N THR A 63 24.22 -2.34 19.83
CA THR A 63 25.03 -3.15 18.90
C THR A 63 24.20 -3.80 17.79
N LYS A 64 22.90 -3.50 17.67
CA LYS A 64 22.02 -4.13 16.68
C LYS A 64 21.66 -3.16 15.57
N THR A 65 21.72 -3.64 14.33
CA THR A 65 21.15 -2.97 13.16
C THR A 65 19.64 -3.19 13.14
N VAL A 66 18.87 -2.14 12.90
CA VAL A 66 17.42 -2.18 12.72
C VAL A 66 17.02 -1.57 11.39
N GLU A 67 16.34 -2.38 10.57
CA GLU A 67 15.81 -1.97 9.29
C GLU A 67 14.53 -1.15 9.49
N ALA A 68 14.38 -0.07 8.73
CA ALA A 68 13.17 0.71 8.64
C ALA A 68 12.87 1.05 7.17
N LEU A 69 11.59 1.08 6.83
CA LEU A 69 11.10 1.55 5.55
C LEU A 69 10.15 2.72 5.78
N THR A 70 10.35 3.81 5.05
CA THR A 70 9.36 4.89 4.96
C THR A 70 8.59 4.79 3.66
N PHE A 71 7.31 5.16 3.72
CA PHE A 71 6.41 5.25 2.58
C PHE A 71 5.79 6.64 2.62
N ARG A 72 5.84 7.37 1.51
CA ARG A 72 5.22 8.69 1.43
C ARG A 72 4.69 8.97 0.03
N PRO A 73 3.70 9.87 -0.10
CA PRO A 73 3.36 10.45 -1.39
C PRO A 73 4.64 10.98 -2.06
N ASN A 74 4.79 10.72 -3.36
CA ASN A 74 5.89 11.25 -4.16
C ASN A 74 5.63 12.70 -4.58
N THR A 75 5.28 13.52 -3.60
CA THR A 75 5.03 14.95 -3.72
C THR A 75 5.62 15.64 -2.49
N ASP A 76 5.82 16.95 -2.61
CA ASP A 76 6.24 17.76 -1.47
C ASP A 76 5.04 18.07 -0.58
N GLY A 77 5.28 18.19 0.73
CA GLY A 77 4.26 18.53 1.70
C GLY A 77 4.44 17.90 3.06
N LYS A 78 3.55 18.27 3.97
CA LYS A 78 3.40 17.63 5.28
C LYS A 78 2.27 16.63 5.19
N PHE A 79 2.49 15.43 5.72
CA PHE A 79 1.51 14.36 5.71
C PHE A 79 1.28 13.87 7.13
N PRO A 80 0.04 13.51 7.50
CA PRO A 80 -0.18 12.75 8.73
C PRO A 80 0.65 11.47 8.69
N SER A 81 1.25 11.11 9.83
CA SER A 81 2.20 10.01 9.91
C SER A 81 1.66 8.81 10.66
N LEU A 82 1.95 7.61 10.17
CA LEU A 82 1.65 6.34 10.80
C LEU A 82 2.95 5.61 11.15
N PHE A 83 3.01 5.05 12.36
CA PHE A 83 4.10 4.20 12.78
C PHE A 83 3.64 2.73 12.79
N LEU A 84 4.26 1.92 11.93
CA LEU A 84 3.84 0.54 11.65
C LEU A 84 4.80 -0.45 12.31
N ILE A 85 4.40 -1.00 13.45
CA ILE A 85 5.18 -1.98 14.22
C ILE A 85 4.71 -3.38 13.84
N PRO A 86 5.55 -4.20 13.17
CA PRO A 86 5.18 -5.55 12.80
C PRO A 86 5.07 -6.43 14.04
N GLY A 87 4.22 -7.46 13.94
CA GLY A 87 4.08 -8.47 14.99
C GLY A 87 5.34 -9.35 15.16
N TYR A 88 5.20 -10.42 15.95
CA TYR A 88 6.27 -11.39 16.19
C TYR A 88 6.88 -11.88 14.87
N THR A 89 8.22 -11.95 14.82
CA THR A 89 9.08 -12.26 13.65
C THR A 89 8.99 -11.35 12.44
N GLY A 90 8.18 -10.28 12.47
CA GLY A 90 8.01 -9.41 11.31
C GLY A 90 9.19 -8.46 11.07
N THR A 91 9.37 -8.10 9.80
CA THR A 91 10.42 -7.19 9.32
C THR A 91 9.81 -5.85 8.88
N ALA A 92 10.64 -4.85 8.57
CA ALA A 92 10.16 -3.59 8.01
C ALA A 92 9.42 -3.78 6.67
N LYS A 93 9.75 -4.86 5.94
CA LYS A 93 9.10 -5.24 4.68
C LYS A 93 7.71 -5.84 4.88
N THR A 94 7.31 -6.24 6.09
CA THR A 94 6.01 -6.88 6.36
C THR A 94 4.86 -6.03 5.81
N TYR A 95 4.89 -4.72 6.06
CA TYR A 95 3.82 -3.79 5.70
C TYR A 95 4.00 -3.08 4.34
N LEU A 96 4.84 -3.58 3.43
CA LEU A 96 5.03 -2.97 2.09
C LEU A 96 3.72 -2.58 1.40
N GLY A 97 2.77 -3.51 1.30
CA GLY A 97 1.48 -3.24 0.65
C GLY A 97 0.63 -2.20 1.39
N ILE A 98 0.58 -2.29 2.72
CA ILE A 98 -0.20 -1.37 3.56
C ILE A 98 0.41 0.04 3.54
N GLY A 99 1.72 0.16 3.65
CA GLY A 99 2.44 1.44 3.57
C GLY A 99 2.24 2.14 2.22
N ILE A 100 2.28 1.39 1.11
CA ILE A 100 1.96 1.92 -0.22
C ILE A 100 0.51 2.41 -0.29
N SER A 101 -0.45 1.64 0.21
CA SER A 101 -1.85 2.03 0.21
C SER A 101 -2.09 3.31 1.01
N PHE A 102 -1.51 3.43 2.21
CA PHE A 102 -1.61 4.65 3.02
C PHE A 102 -0.95 5.85 2.35
N ALA A 103 0.21 5.67 1.71
CA ALA A 103 0.84 6.72 0.93
C ALA A 103 -0.02 7.20 -0.23
N LYS A 104 -0.72 6.30 -0.92
CA LYS A 104 -1.69 6.68 -1.97
C LYS A 104 -2.89 7.46 -1.43
N LEU A 105 -3.21 7.30 -0.14
CA LEU A 105 -4.25 8.04 0.56
C LEU A 105 -3.75 9.34 1.22
N GLY A 106 -2.48 9.72 1.01
CA GLY A 106 -1.92 10.97 1.52
C GLY A 106 -1.28 10.89 2.92
N PHE A 107 -0.98 9.69 3.42
CA PHE A 107 -0.26 9.50 4.68
C PHE A 107 1.23 9.25 4.44
N ALA A 108 2.08 9.77 5.31
CA ALA A 108 3.42 9.21 5.47
C ALA A 108 3.34 8.03 6.43
N SER A 109 4.16 7.01 6.24
CA SER A 109 4.29 5.94 7.22
C SER A 109 5.71 5.45 7.34
N MET A 110 6.06 4.92 8.50
CA MET A 110 7.34 4.26 8.76
C MET A 110 7.09 2.90 9.36
N SER A 111 7.62 1.85 8.74
CA SER A 111 7.64 0.51 9.29
C SER A 111 9.04 0.16 9.78
N VAL A 112 9.13 -0.40 10.98
CA VAL A 112 10.41 -0.72 11.63
C VAL A 112 10.46 -2.22 11.92
N GLY A 113 11.56 -2.87 11.54
CA GLY A 113 11.76 -4.29 11.80
C GLY A 113 11.98 -4.59 13.28
N THR A 114 11.53 -5.77 13.71
CA THR A 114 11.78 -6.23 15.07
C THR A 114 13.23 -6.67 15.23
N PRO A 115 13.95 -6.24 16.30
CA PRO A 115 15.29 -6.73 16.65
C PRO A 115 15.40 -8.26 16.54
N GLY A 116 16.34 -8.77 15.75
CA GLY A 116 16.53 -10.21 15.59
C GLY A 116 15.73 -10.88 14.47
N PHE A 117 15.15 -10.14 13.52
CA PHE A 117 14.47 -10.75 12.37
C PHE A 117 14.82 -10.06 11.04
N GLY A 118 14.97 -10.86 9.98
CA GLY A 118 15.39 -10.36 8.66
C GLY A 118 16.83 -9.84 8.68
N LYS A 119 17.06 -8.63 8.15
CA LYS A 119 18.35 -7.93 8.23
C LYS A 119 18.63 -7.33 9.62
N THR A 120 17.64 -7.36 10.50
CA THR A 120 17.77 -6.90 11.87
C THR A 120 18.44 -8.01 12.68
N GLU A 121 19.74 -7.88 12.98
CA GLU A 121 20.59 -8.98 13.48
C GLU A 121 20.01 -9.76 14.68
N LEU A 122 20.00 -11.09 14.57
CA LEU A 122 20.14 -12.00 15.70
C LEU A 122 21.63 -12.07 16.02
N LYS A 123 22.03 -11.78 17.26
CA LYS A 123 23.36 -12.21 17.68
C LYS A 123 23.41 -13.75 17.61
N PRO A 124 24.44 -14.36 16.99
CA PRO A 124 24.89 -15.66 17.46
C PRO A 124 25.41 -15.49 18.89
N GLU A 125 25.18 -16.50 19.71
CA GLU A 125 25.53 -16.57 21.13
C GLU A 125 26.96 -16.11 21.44
#